data_AF-A0AAD4FT18-F1
#
_entry.id   AF-A0AAD4FT18-F1
#
_cell.length_a   1.000
_cell.length_b   1.000
_cell.length_c   1.000
_cell.angle_alpha   90.00
_cell.angle_beta   90.00
_cell.angle_gamma   90.00
#
_symmetry.space_group_name_H-M   'P 1'
#
loop_
_entity.id
_entity.type
_entity.pdbx_description
1 polymer ?
#
loop_
_entity_poly.entity_id
_entity_poly.type
_entity_poly.pdbx_seq_one_letter_code
_entity_poly.pdbx_strand_id
1 'polypeptide(L)'
;MNIIARISTCAGIGHLMRMKWLLHEFTVRHYKLTLILDESSVDVSYLLSGLTCEQHYVVTNSAHDLELLISLTASEKPDFIFIDHYELGYEYELALQSLGGKVVVFDDLARAHYCDYLFDAKWQGSDTYTRYNTQVPEFTEVHQGPDFALLAPDYLKIDGEAVIEREVKHILLSLGGGGDLRLFAALVSAIPKEFLKKLHISVVVGPQAQYKEQLHAICKNTPELTLLDAPLSLVEYYASSDLFIGALGTSLYELAVFKVPSITFSIAENQHNSLSHLEAFGHFLHLDDISLLQISKLGEKLALIVNALPRLVKMREQSTLLVDGAGVQRVANILTGIKYQPSVGPLQSYVHEYQWLSSSISVRPVFDGDVNDYLAARNKPNNAKRMTVTEPIDRLTHYLWWFNNNRNSYVVEQNGKVIAYVWHQIYQCDGAEYLYGGWFTAGEEVPFNIAMLILQWQLDFCGELHPKAYWLAVIHKENKFVNLLNRYMGFIESPLGSSFHTVTQNLFPKADKQFNFVMRYPDE
;
A
#
# COMPACT_ATOMS: atom_id res chain seq x y z
N MET A 1 24.88 -25.76 -17.39
CA MET A 1 24.79 -24.47 -18.11
C MET A 1 25.68 -23.47 -17.41
N ASN A 2 26.07 -22.41 -18.12
CA ASN A 2 26.89 -21.32 -17.62
C ASN A 2 26.15 -19.99 -17.69
N ILE A 3 26.26 -19.18 -16.65
CA ILE A 3 25.60 -17.87 -16.54
C ILE A 3 26.65 -16.82 -16.19
N ILE A 4 26.66 -15.74 -16.95
CA ILE A 4 27.35 -14.50 -16.58
C ILE A 4 26.28 -13.49 -16.15
N ALA A 5 26.44 -12.83 -15.00
CA ALA A 5 25.49 -11.81 -14.54
C ALA A 5 26.19 -10.48 -14.26
N ARG A 6 25.72 -9.42 -14.92
CA ARG A 6 26.10 -8.03 -14.69
C ARG A 6 25.04 -7.34 -13.85
N ILE A 7 25.35 -7.07 -12.58
CA ILE A 7 24.39 -6.59 -11.58
C ILE A 7 24.89 -5.29 -10.96
N SER A 8 23.99 -4.31 -10.83
CA SER A 8 24.30 -3.04 -10.16
C SER A 8 24.43 -3.20 -8.64
N THR A 9 25.45 -2.57 -8.08
CA THR A 9 25.69 -2.38 -6.63
C THR A 9 25.87 -0.90 -6.27
N CYS A 10 25.88 0.01 -7.25
CA CYS A 10 26.03 1.45 -7.05
C CYS A 10 24.72 2.19 -6.66
N ALA A 11 23.56 1.70 -7.11
CA ALA A 11 22.25 2.31 -6.83
C ALA A 11 21.61 1.85 -5.49
N GLY A 12 22.39 1.17 -4.63
CA GLY A 12 21.91 0.49 -3.43
C GLY A 12 22.05 -1.03 -3.54
N ILE A 13 21.57 -1.76 -2.53
CA ILE A 13 21.68 -3.25 -2.50
C ILE A 13 20.48 -3.97 -3.12
N GLY A 14 19.47 -3.25 -3.62
CA GLY A 14 18.21 -3.84 -4.11
C GLY A 14 18.39 -4.82 -5.27
N HIS A 15 19.10 -4.40 -6.33
CA HIS A 15 19.42 -5.23 -7.49
C HIS A 15 20.19 -6.49 -7.07
N LEU A 16 21.25 -6.32 -6.27
CA LEU A 16 22.03 -7.43 -5.77
C LEU A 16 21.18 -8.43 -4.96
N MET A 17 20.34 -7.93 -4.06
CA MET A 17 19.54 -8.80 -3.19
C MET A 17 18.46 -9.57 -3.95
N ARG A 18 17.79 -8.96 -4.94
CA ARG A 18 16.81 -9.69 -5.76
C ARG A 18 17.48 -10.73 -6.66
N MET A 19 18.62 -10.36 -7.28
CA MET A 19 19.36 -11.26 -8.15
C MET A 19 20.06 -12.39 -7.39
N LYS A 20 20.50 -12.15 -6.15
CA LYS A 20 21.06 -13.18 -5.26
C LYS A 20 20.19 -14.42 -5.21
N TRP A 21 18.87 -14.26 -5.05
CA TRP A 21 17.96 -15.39 -4.89
C TRP A 21 17.80 -16.19 -6.19
N LEU A 22 17.80 -15.50 -7.33
CA LEU A 22 17.83 -16.17 -8.63
C LEU A 22 19.14 -16.93 -8.86
N LEU A 23 20.28 -16.31 -8.54
CA LEU A 23 21.60 -16.94 -8.64
C LEU A 23 21.74 -18.13 -7.67
N HIS A 24 21.12 -18.05 -6.48
CA HIS A 24 21.09 -19.15 -5.53
C HIS A 24 20.36 -20.36 -6.12
N GLU A 25 19.21 -20.17 -6.76
CA GLU A 25 18.49 -21.24 -7.46
C GLU A 25 19.36 -21.90 -8.55
N PHE A 26 20.10 -21.11 -9.33
CA PHE A 26 21.02 -21.66 -10.33
C PHE A 26 22.25 -22.35 -9.72
N THR A 27 22.72 -21.92 -8.55
CA THR A 27 23.76 -22.62 -7.78
C THR A 27 23.24 -24.01 -7.36
N VAL A 28 22.00 -24.09 -6.86
CA VAL A 28 21.35 -25.35 -6.48
C VAL A 28 21.17 -26.27 -7.70
N ARG A 29 20.91 -25.71 -8.89
CA ARG A 29 20.87 -26.44 -10.16
C ARG A 29 22.25 -26.80 -10.75
N HIS A 30 23.33 -26.54 -10.02
CA HIS A 30 24.72 -26.81 -10.40
C HIS A 30 25.19 -26.07 -11.67
N TYR A 31 24.73 -24.85 -11.88
CA TYR A 31 25.20 -24.02 -12.99
C TYR A 31 26.47 -23.28 -12.61
N LYS A 32 27.37 -23.08 -13.58
CA LYS A 32 28.54 -22.21 -13.38
C LYS A 32 28.06 -20.76 -13.37
N LEU A 33 28.51 -19.98 -12.40
CA LEU A 33 28.15 -18.57 -12.24
C LEU A 33 29.41 -17.69 -12.25
N THR A 34 29.39 -16.67 -13.09
CA THR A 34 30.36 -15.57 -13.10
C THR A 34 29.62 -14.26 -12.88
N LEU A 35 29.99 -13.49 -11.87
CA LEU A 35 29.35 -12.22 -11.51
C LEU A 35 30.27 -11.05 -11.84
N ILE A 36 29.68 -10.00 -12.41
CA ILE A 36 30.34 -8.71 -12.64
C ILE A 36 29.57 -7.66 -11.85
N LEU A 37 30.21 -7.09 -10.84
CA LEU A 37 29.66 -6.10 -9.93
C LEU A 37 30.34 -4.74 -10.14
N ASP A 38 29.73 -3.67 -9.63
CA ASP A 38 30.37 -2.36 -9.69
C ASP A 38 31.54 -2.29 -8.70
N GLU A 39 32.64 -1.66 -9.10
CA GLU A 39 33.66 -1.20 -8.17
C GLU A 39 33.05 -0.20 -7.18
N SER A 40 32.96 -0.59 -5.92
CA SER A 40 32.32 0.19 -4.86
C SER A 40 33.21 0.25 -3.63
N SER A 41 33.11 1.35 -2.87
CA SER A 41 33.75 1.49 -1.57
C SER A 41 33.04 0.70 -0.46
N VAL A 42 31.83 0.19 -0.74
CA VAL A 42 31.02 -0.60 0.21
C VAL A 42 31.24 -2.08 -0.06
N ASP A 43 31.74 -2.81 0.95
CA ASP A 43 31.86 -4.26 0.88
C ASP A 43 30.47 -4.93 0.90
N VAL A 44 30.12 -5.57 -0.21
CA VAL A 44 28.87 -6.33 -0.38
C VAL A 44 29.10 -7.85 -0.44
N SER A 45 30.34 -8.31 -0.23
CA SER A 45 30.70 -9.72 -0.35
C SER A 45 29.93 -10.62 0.62
N TYR A 46 29.63 -10.11 1.82
CA TYR A 46 28.82 -10.82 2.82
C TYR A 46 27.41 -11.15 2.32
N LEU A 47 26.86 -10.34 1.40
CA LEU A 47 25.54 -10.58 0.80
C LEU A 47 25.58 -11.76 -0.18
N LEU A 48 26.74 -12.07 -0.76
CA LEU A 48 26.94 -13.20 -1.67
C LEU A 48 27.18 -14.53 -0.94
N SER A 49 27.15 -14.53 0.41
CA SER A 49 27.25 -15.76 1.20
C SER A 49 26.24 -16.81 0.73
N GLY A 50 26.73 -18.03 0.51
CA GLY A 50 25.95 -19.16 -0.01
C GLY A 50 25.91 -19.29 -1.54
N LEU A 51 26.53 -18.37 -2.29
CA LEU A 51 26.72 -18.50 -3.74
C LEU A 51 28.10 -19.06 -4.06
N THR A 52 28.18 -19.99 -5.02
CA THR A 52 29.45 -20.43 -5.59
C THR A 52 29.62 -19.76 -6.95
N CYS A 53 30.42 -18.69 -7.00
CA CYS A 53 30.59 -17.88 -8.21
C CYS A 53 32.01 -17.30 -8.32
N GLU A 54 32.45 -17.10 -9.57
CA GLU A 54 33.58 -16.24 -9.91
C GLU A 54 33.12 -14.78 -9.87
N GLN A 55 33.96 -13.85 -9.40
CA GLN A 55 33.58 -12.44 -9.20
C GLN A 55 34.58 -11.52 -9.88
N HIS A 56 34.05 -10.55 -10.61
CA HIS A 56 34.79 -9.43 -11.20
C HIS A 56 34.15 -8.11 -10.79
N TYR A 57 34.97 -7.06 -10.75
CA TYR A 57 34.54 -5.71 -10.41
C TYR A 57 34.94 -4.77 -11.55
N VAL A 58 34.04 -3.88 -11.94
CA VAL A 58 34.28 -2.91 -13.02
C VAL A 58 33.72 -1.55 -12.67
N VAL A 59 34.31 -0.50 -13.24
CA VAL A 59 33.68 0.82 -13.29
C VAL A 59 32.56 0.79 -14.31
N THR A 60 31.33 1.02 -13.85
CA THR A 60 30.10 1.01 -14.65
C THR A 60 30.20 1.85 -15.91
N ASN A 61 29.69 1.31 -17.02
CA ASN A 61 29.59 2.01 -18.32
C ASN A 61 30.93 2.54 -18.86
N SER A 62 32.05 2.01 -18.36
CA SER A 62 33.36 2.19 -18.96
C SER A 62 33.53 1.29 -20.17
N ALA A 63 34.45 1.63 -21.08
CA ALA A 63 34.83 0.71 -22.17
C ALA A 63 35.26 -0.67 -21.63
N HIS A 64 35.90 -0.67 -20.46
CA HIS A 64 36.35 -1.88 -19.79
C HIS A 64 35.21 -2.80 -19.31
N ASP A 65 34.06 -2.25 -18.90
CA ASP A 65 32.88 -3.01 -18.47
C ASP A 65 32.38 -3.91 -19.61
N LEU A 66 32.10 -3.31 -20.78
CA LEU A 66 31.66 -4.04 -21.95
C LEU A 66 32.76 -4.98 -22.48
N GLU A 67 34.01 -4.53 -22.58
CA GLU A 67 35.13 -5.37 -23.04
C GLU A 67 35.32 -6.62 -22.18
N LEU A 68 35.21 -6.50 -20.84
CA LEU A 68 35.29 -7.63 -19.93
C LEU A 68 34.15 -8.61 -20.19
N LEU A 69 32.91 -8.12 -20.24
CA LEU A 69 31.74 -8.98 -20.48
C LEU A 69 31.84 -9.71 -21.83
N ILE A 70 32.31 -9.02 -22.89
CA ILE A 70 32.59 -9.61 -24.20
C ILE A 70 33.64 -10.72 -24.08
N SER A 71 34.75 -10.47 -23.37
CA SER A 71 35.85 -11.43 -23.21
C SER A 71 35.44 -12.68 -22.43
N LEU A 72 34.64 -12.52 -21.37
CA LEU A 72 34.10 -13.62 -20.59
C LEU A 72 33.08 -14.41 -21.41
N THR A 73 32.22 -13.73 -22.18
CA THR A 73 31.25 -14.39 -23.06
C THR A 73 31.96 -15.27 -24.09
N ALA A 74 33.03 -14.76 -24.72
CA ALA A 74 33.79 -15.51 -25.71
C ALA A 74 34.56 -16.70 -25.12
N SER A 75 35.14 -16.55 -23.92
CA SER A 75 35.96 -17.60 -23.28
C SER A 75 35.11 -18.66 -22.59
N GLU A 76 34.03 -18.28 -21.93
CA GLU A 76 33.22 -19.17 -21.13
C GLU A 76 31.97 -19.71 -21.84
N LYS A 77 31.55 -19.10 -22.96
CA LYS A 77 30.38 -19.48 -23.76
C LYS A 77 29.12 -19.69 -22.91
N PRO A 78 28.62 -18.63 -22.24
CA PRO A 78 27.46 -18.73 -21.38
C PRO A 78 26.21 -19.16 -22.16
N ASP A 79 25.33 -19.89 -21.49
CA ASP A 79 23.97 -20.14 -21.98
C ASP A 79 23.10 -18.89 -21.78
N PHE A 80 23.32 -18.15 -20.67
CA PHE A 80 22.60 -16.92 -20.37
C PHE A 80 23.53 -15.79 -19.90
N ILE A 81 23.19 -14.56 -20.30
CA ILE A 81 23.81 -13.33 -19.81
C ILE A 81 22.74 -12.51 -19.11
N PHE A 82 22.82 -12.40 -17.78
CA PHE A 82 21.86 -11.65 -16.98
C PHE A 82 22.29 -10.20 -16.82
N ILE A 83 21.38 -9.26 -17.04
CA ILE A 83 21.62 -7.83 -16.87
C ILE A 83 20.54 -7.26 -15.95
N ASP A 84 20.97 -6.75 -14.79
CA ASP A 84 20.12 -6.02 -13.86
C ASP A 84 20.81 -4.72 -13.44
N HIS A 85 20.71 -3.71 -14.32
CA HIS A 85 21.47 -2.46 -14.18
C HIS A 85 20.81 -1.28 -14.89
N TYR A 86 20.47 -0.21 -14.18
CA TYR A 86 19.75 0.95 -14.75
C TYR A 86 20.49 1.72 -15.84
N GLU A 87 21.82 1.74 -15.81
CA GLU A 87 22.63 2.44 -16.83
C GLU A 87 22.96 1.60 -18.08
N LEU A 88 22.79 0.27 -18.01
CA LEU A 88 23.07 -0.62 -19.14
C LEU A 88 21.75 -0.93 -19.85
N GLY A 89 21.63 -0.57 -21.13
CA GLY A 89 20.38 -0.70 -21.89
C GLY A 89 20.62 -1.14 -23.33
N TYR A 90 19.67 -0.84 -24.21
CA TYR A 90 19.60 -1.31 -25.60
C TYR A 90 20.95 -1.46 -26.33
N GLU A 91 21.77 -0.40 -26.41
CA GLU A 91 23.05 -0.44 -27.15
C GLU A 91 24.08 -1.39 -26.53
N TYR A 92 24.12 -1.46 -25.20
CA TYR A 92 25.00 -2.38 -24.47
C TYR A 92 24.57 -3.83 -24.72
N GLU A 93 23.26 -4.08 -24.71
CA GLU A 93 22.68 -5.41 -24.92
C GLU A 93 22.81 -5.88 -26.38
N LEU A 94 22.63 -4.97 -27.34
CA LEU A 94 22.80 -5.22 -28.76
C LEU A 94 24.24 -5.67 -29.08
N ALA A 95 25.24 -5.09 -28.43
CA ALA A 95 26.64 -5.49 -28.60
C ALA A 95 26.90 -6.96 -28.20
N LEU A 96 26.08 -7.53 -27.31
CA LEU A 96 26.23 -8.89 -26.80
C LEU A 96 25.58 -9.95 -27.69
N GLN A 97 24.58 -9.56 -28.51
CA GLN A 97 23.80 -10.50 -29.33
C GLN A 97 24.68 -11.43 -30.18
N SER A 98 25.75 -10.88 -30.77
CA SER A 98 26.61 -11.59 -31.72
C SER A 98 27.60 -12.58 -31.06
N LEU A 99 27.68 -12.59 -29.73
CA LEU A 99 28.75 -13.26 -28.98
C LEU A 99 28.35 -14.64 -28.43
N GLY A 100 27.08 -15.00 -28.54
CA GLY A 100 26.51 -16.24 -28.02
C GLY A 100 25.90 -16.08 -26.62
N GLY A 101 25.09 -17.06 -26.22
CA GLY A 101 24.25 -16.97 -25.02
C GLY A 101 22.99 -16.14 -25.24
N LYS A 102 21.98 -16.36 -24.39
CA LYS A 102 20.71 -15.63 -24.39
C LYS A 102 20.78 -14.45 -23.43
N VAL A 103 20.49 -13.24 -23.90
CA VAL A 103 20.48 -12.03 -23.06
C VAL A 103 19.17 -11.97 -22.27
N VAL A 104 19.27 -11.90 -20.95
CA VAL A 104 18.13 -11.86 -20.02
C VAL A 104 18.19 -10.57 -19.21
N VAL A 105 17.18 -9.73 -19.33
CA VAL A 105 17.12 -8.41 -18.69
C VAL A 105 16.09 -8.40 -17.56
N PHE A 106 16.46 -7.77 -16.45
CA PHE A 106 15.56 -7.44 -15.34
C PHE A 106 15.37 -5.93 -15.28
N ASP A 107 14.13 -5.46 -15.47
CA ASP A 107 13.81 -4.03 -15.50
C ASP A 107 12.55 -3.73 -14.69
N ASP A 108 12.43 -2.48 -14.22
CA ASP A 108 11.24 -1.95 -13.54
C ASP A 108 10.90 -0.50 -13.94
N LEU A 109 11.59 -0.01 -15.00
CA LEU A 109 11.48 1.35 -15.53
C LEU A 109 10.74 1.41 -16.88
N ALA A 110 10.49 0.27 -17.53
CA ALA A 110 9.92 0.17 -18.87
C ALA A 110 10.72 0.94 -19.93
N ARG A 111 12.04 0.76 -19.93
CA ARG A 111 12.96 1.38 -20.91
C ARG A 111 13.26 0.45 -22.08
N ALA A 112 13.95 0.98 -23.10
CA ALA A 112 14.26 0.24 -24.32
C ALA A 112 15.37 -0.80 -24.08
N HIS A 113 15.15 -2.02 -24.59
CA HIS A 113 16.04 -3.16 -24.43
C HIS A 113 16.18 -3.99 -25.71
N TYR A 114 17.31 -4.68 -25.87
CA TYR A 114 17.59 -5.64 -26.93
C TYR A 114 17.99 -6.98 -26.32
N CYS A 115 17.02 -7.80 -25.93
CA CYS A 115 17.26 -9.03 -25.18
C CYS A 115 16.39 -10.19 -25.67
N ASP A 116 16.75 -11.42 -25.31
CA ASP A 116 15.94 -12.60 -25.60
C ASP A 116 14.79 -12.75 -24.60
N TYR A 117 15.03 -12.45 -23.33
CA TYR A 117 14.05 -12.53 -22.25
C TYR A 117 14.05 -11.23 -21.43
N LEU A 118 12.86 -10.74 -21.11
CA LEU A 118 12.68 -9.61 -20.20
C LEU A 118 11.78 -10.00 -19.03
N PHE A 119 12.23 -9.73 -17.81
CA PHE A 119 11.46 -9.94 -16.58
C PHE A 119 11.22 -8.62 -15.83
N ASP A 120 9.97 -8.38 -15.47
CA ASP A 120 9.57 -7.19 -14.70
C ASP A 120 8.44 -7.53 -13.72
N ALA A 121 8.73 -7.46 -12.41
CA ALA A 121 7.76 -7.80 -11.37
C ALA A 121 6.73 -6.70 -11.08
N LYS A 122 6.94 -5.47 -11.57
CA LYS A 122 6.18 -4.29 -11.17
C LYS A 122 4.75 -4.31 -11.69
N TRP A 123 3.82 -4.13 -10.76
CA TRP A 123 2.40 -3.97 -11.05
C TRP A 123 2.04 -2.50 -11.34
N GLN A 124 1.37 -2.27 -12.47
CA GLN A 124 0.83 -0.98 -12.87
C GLN A 124 -0.65 -1.08 -13.33
N GLY A 125 -1.44 -1.90 -12.65
CA GLY A 125 -2.85 -2.08 -13.01
C GLY A 125 -3.02 -2.67 -14.41
N SER A 126 -3.98 -2.15 -15.18
CA SER A 126 -4.27 -2.57 -16.56
C SER A 126 -3.08 -2.42 -17.49
N ASP A 127 -2.19 -1.47 -17.22
CA ASP A 127 -1.12 -1.10 -18.13
C ASP A 127 0.06 -2.08 -18.03
N THR A 128 0.12 -2.88 -16.96
CA THR A 128 1.21 -3.82 -16.65
C THR A 128 1.68 -4.58 -17.89
N TYR A 129 0.78 -5.26 -18.60
CA TYR A 129 1.12 -6.15 -19.72
C TYR A 129 1.36 -5.45 -21.07
N THR A 130 1.39 -4.12 -21.09
CA THR A 130 1.63 -3.32 -22.29
C THR A 130 2.88 -2.46 -22.21
N ARG A 131 3.57 -2.46 -21.06
CA ARG A 131 4.69 -1.56 -20.76
C ARG A 131 5.86 -1.68 -21.74
N TYR A 132 6.06 -2.86 -22.34
CA TYR A 132 7.19 -3.11 -23.25
C TYR A 132 6.80 -3.25 -24.73
N ASN A 133 5.53 -3.03 -25.11
CA ASN A 133 5.06 -3.24 -26.49
C ASN A 133 5.87 -2.50 -27.56
N THR A 134 6.49 -1.37 -27.22
CA THR A 134 7.34 -0.57 -28.12
C THR A 134 8.80 -0.48 -27.67
N GLN A 135 9.15 -1.15 -26.57
CA GLN A 135 10.44 -0.99 -25.90
C GLN A 135 11.40 -2.14 -26.20
N VAL A 136 10.91 -3.24 -26.77
CA VAL A 136 11.72 -4.42 -27.10
C VAL A 136 11.43 -4.92 -28.51
N PRO A 137 12.38 -5.63 -29.15
CA PRO A 137 12.15 -6.33 -30.40
C PRO A 137 11.03 -7.39 -30.30
N GLU A 138 10.36 -7.67 -31.42
CA GLU A 138 9.26 -8.65 -31.50
C GLU A 138 9.66 -10.07 -31.07
N PHE A 139 10.94 -10.42 -31.18
CA PHE A 139 11.43 -11.74 -30.76
C PHE A 139 11.58 -11.91 -29.24
N THR A 140 11.50 -10.82 -28.48
CA THR A 140 11.75 -10.82 -27.03
C THR A 140 10.61 -11.52 -26.30
N GLU A 141 10.92 -12.50 -25.45
CA GLU A 141 9.94 -13.10 -24.55
C GLU A 141 9.79 -12.23 -23.29
N VAL A 142 8.64 -11.58 -23.14
CA VAL A 142 8.38 -10.62 -22.07
C VAL A 142 7.50 -11.24 -20.98
N HIS A 143 8.00 -11.20 -19.74
CA HIS A 143 7.36 -11.75 -18.55
C HIS A 143 7.12 -10.65 -17.52
N GLN A 144 5.86 -10.31 -17.27
CA GLN A 144 5.48 -9.16 -16.48
C GLN A 144 4.53 -9.49 -15.33
N GLY A 145 4.61 -8.68 -14.28
CA GLY A 145 3.71 -8.70 -13.15
C GLY A 145 4.26 -9.46 -11.94
N PRO A 146 3.51 -9.44 -10.83
CA PRO A 146 4.01 -9.87 -9.52
C PRO A 146 4.42 -11.34 -9.43
N ASP A 147 3.97 -12.18 -10.37
CA ASP A 147 4.37 -13.59 -10.47
C ASP A 147 5.89 -13.77 -10.58
N PHE A 148 6.61 -12.75 -11.08
CA PHE A 148 8.05 -12.77 -11.30
C PHE A 148 8.85 -12.06 -10.19
N ALA A 149 8.22 -11.75 -9.04
CA ALA A 149 8.92 -11.19 -7.89
C ALA A 149 10.01 -12.16 -7.37
N LEU A 150 11.27 -11.72 -7.42
CA LEU A 150 12.43 -12.50 -7.01
C LEU A 150 12.63 -12.43 -5.49
N LEU A 151 11.96 -13.32 -4.77
CA LEU A 151 12.03 -13.42 -3.30
C LEU A 151 12.94 -14.56 -2.84
N ALA A 152 13.34 -14.52 -1.57
CA ALA A 152 14.13 -15.58 -0.95
C ALA A 152 13.37 -16.93 -0.99
N PRO A 153 14.07 -18.07 -1.10
CA PRO A 153 13.42 -19.39 -1.15
C PRO A 153 12.54 -19.70 0.07
N ASP A 154 12.77 -19.06 1.21
CA ASP A 154 11.97 -19.33 2.41
C ASP A 154 10.56 -18.72 2.35
N TYR A 155 10.28 -17.79 1.42
CA TYR A 155 8.93 -17.28 1.18
C TYR A 155 8.02 -18.33 0.50
N LEU A 156 8.57 -19.35 -0.15
CA LEU A 156 7.81 -20.43 -0.81
C LEU A 156 7.16 -21.42 0.16
N LYS A 157 7.75 -21.60 1.35
CA LYS A 157 7.40 -22.69 2.28
C LYS A 157 6.21 -22.36 3.17
N ILE A 158 5.47 -21.30 2.83
CA ILE A 158 4.54 -20.65 3.74
C ILE A 158 3.15 -20.82 3.16
N ASP A 159 2.45 -21.83 3.66
CA ASP A 159 1.00 -21.84 3.57
C ASP A 159 0.53 -20.63 4.39
N GLY A 160 -0.04 -19.64 3.70
CA GLY A 160 -0.53 -18.39 4.29
C GLY A 160 -1.74 -18.63 5.18
N GLU A 161 -1.58 -19.41 6.25
CA GLU A 161 -2.53 -19.48 7.34
C GLU A 161 -2.69 -18.06 7.87
N ALA A 162 -3.92 -17.58 7.81
CA ALA A 162 -4.28 -16.26 8.30
C ALA A 162 -3.73 -16.11 9.73
N VAL A 163 -3.17 -14.93 10.03
CA VAL A 163 -2.80 -14.57 11.40
C VAL A 163 -4.06 -14.75 12.25
N ILE A 164 -4.11 -15.86 12.97
CA ILE A 164 -5.20 -16.20 13.90
C ILE A 164 -5.33 -15.00 14.84
N GLU A 165 -6.56 -14.56 15.10
CA GLU A 165 -6.86 -13.46 16.03
C GLU A 165 -6.01 -13.58 17.30
N ARG A 166 -4.90 -12.84 17.32
CA ARG A 166 -3.93 -12.78 18.42
C ARG A 166 -3.83 -11.33 18.82
N GLU A 167 -3.69 -11.12 20.12
CA GLU A 167 -3.34 -9.80 20.65
C GLU A 167 -2.00 -9.38 20.00
N VAL A 168 -1.95 -8.18 19.40
CA VAL A 168 -0.70 -7.64 18.86
C VAL A 168 0.33 -7.61 19.97
N LYS A 169 1.40 -8.37 19.76
CA LYS A 169 2.56 -8.37 20.64
C LYS A 169 3.80 -7.93 19.91
N HIS A 170 3.89 -8.09 18.59
CA HIS A 170 5.11 -7.81 17.85
C HIS A 170 4.88 -6.85 16.69
N ILE A 171 5.57 -5.71 16.73
CA ILE A 171 5.58 -4.71 15.65
C ILE A 171 6.97 -4.70 15.00
N LEU A 172 7.00 -4.88 13.68
CA LEU A 172 8.22 -4.78 12.89
C LEU A 172 8.33 -3.41 12.24
N LEU A 173 9.42 -2.70 12.50
CA LEU A 173 9.76 -1.42 11.88
C LEU A 173 10.89 -1.61 10.87
N SER A 174 10.71 -1.20 9.62
CA SER A 174 11.77 -1.29 8.61
C SER A 174 11.70 -0.19 7.55
N LEU A 175 12.85 0.41 7.21
CA LEU A 175 13.00 1.27 6.03
C LEU A 175 13.64 0.53 4.85
N GLY A 176 13.90 -0.79 4.99
CA GLY A 176 14.65 -1.58 4.04
C GLY A 176 16.16 -1.41 4.21
N GLY A 177 16.90 -1.40 3.09
CA GLY A 177 18.36 -1.37 3.09
C GLY A 177 18.99 -0.07 3.61
N GLY A 178 18.26 1.05 3.55
CA GLY A 178 18.70 2.38 3.95
C GLY A 178 17.54 3.30 4.35
N GLY A 179 17.85 4.51 4.82
CA GLY A 179 16.86 5.49 5.27
C GLY A 179 17.22 6.15 6.61
N ASP A 180 16.45 7.17 6.99
CA ASP A 180 16.67 7.96 8.20
C ASP A 180 15.99 7.31 9.43
N LEU A 181 16.78 6.69 10.32
CA LEU A 181 16.24 6.02 11.52
C LEU A 181 15.73 6.99 12.59
N ARG A 182 15.89 8.31 12.44
CA ARG A 182 15.23 9.30 13.31
C ARG A 182 13.71 9.17 13.25
N LEU A 183 13.15 8.69 12.13
CA LEU A 183 11.72 8.39 12.00
C LEU A 183 11.27 7.37 13.06
N PHE A 184 11.98 6.25 13.19
CA PHE A 184 11.64 5.23 14.18
C PHE A 184 12.02 5.62 15.60
N ALA A 185 13.10 6.39 15.78
CA ALA A 185 13.41 6.97 17.08
C ALA A 185 12.28 7.89 17.57
N ALA A 186 11.73 8.73 16.68
CA ALA A 186 10.60 9.61 16.96
C ALA A 186 9.31 8.81 17.22
N LEU A 187 9.01 7.80 16.40
CA LEU A 187 7.87 6.90 16.60
C LEU A 187 7.91 6.28 17.99
N VAL A 188 9.00 5.58 18.32
CA VAL A 188 9.12 4.82 19.59
C VAL A 188 9.09 5.76 20.79
N SER A 189 9.73 6.92 20.71
CA SER A 189 9.75 7.90 21.79
C SER A 189 8.36 8.51 22.08
N ALA A 190 7.47 8.51 21.08
CA ALA A 190 6.13 9.05 21.18
C ALA A 190 5.09 8.03 21.71
N ILE A 191 5.44 6.74 21.79
CA ILE A 191 4.54 5.72 22.31
C ILE A 191 4.33 5.92 23.82
N PRO A 192 3.08 5.93 24.32
CA PRO A 192 2.82 5.98 25.75
C PRO A 192 3.48 4.81 26.50
N LYS A 193 4.28 5.09 27.54
CA LYS A 193 5.10 4.08 28.25
C LYS A 193 4.33 2.85 28.71
N GLU A 194 3.11 3.03 29.24
CA GLU A 194 2.28 1.91 29.70
C GLU A 194 1.74 1.04 28.56
N PHE A 195 1.62 1.61 27.36
CA PHE A 195 1.27 0.86 26.17
C PHE A 195 2.51 0.15 25.58
N LEU A 196 3.67 0.82 25.56
CA LEU A 196 4.92 0.26 25.07
C LEU A 196 5.28 -1.06 25.78
N LYS A 197 5.10 -1.13 27.10
CA LYS A 197 5.33 -2.35 27.92
C LYS A 197 4.53 -3.59 27.50
N LYS A 198 3.49 -3.42 26.67
CA LYS A 198 2.65 -4.53 26.17
C LYS A 198 3.13 -5.05 24.82
N LEU A 199 4.12 -4.38 24.22
CA LEU A 199 4.60 -4.63 22.89
C LEU A 199 6.05 -5.14 22.94
N HIS A 200 6.43 -5.83 21.88
CA HIS A 200 7.78 -6.05 21.44
C HIS A 200 7.91 -5.35 20.09
N ILE A 201 8.94 -4.51 19.95
CA ILE A 201 9.19 -3.74 18.75
C ILE A 201 10.55 -4.15 18.22
N SER A 202 10.58 -4.73 17.03
CA SER A 202 11.82 -5.01 16.31
C SER A 202 12.06 -3.94 15.26
N VAL A 203 13.28 -3.40 15.19
CA VAL A 203 13.65 -2.40 14.19
C VAL A 203 14.80 -2.90 13.34
N VAL A 204 14.56 -2.98 12.04
CA VAL A 204 15.57 -3.34 11.05
C VAL A 204 16.53 -2.17 10.87
N VAL A 205 17.79 -2.40 11.19
CA VAL A 205 18.89 -1.47 10.96
C VAL A 205 19.60 -1.92 9.67
N GLY A 206 19.13 -1.37 8.54
CA GLY A 206 19.70 -1.66 7.22
C GLY A 206 21.19 -1.29 7.12
N PRO A 207 21.94 -1.92 6.21
CA PRO A 207 23.37 -1.68 6.05
C PRO A 207 23.69 -0.22 5.68
N GLN A 208 22.80 0.45 4.94
CA GLN A 208 22.92 1.85 4.52
C GLN A 208 22.04 2.81 5.36
N ALA A 209 21.50 2.35 6.49
CA ALA A 209 20.66 3.20 7.35
C ALA A 209 21.48 4.32 8.02
N GLN A 210 20.88 5.50 8.15
CA GLN A 210 21.51 6.71 8.68
C GLN A 210 21.00 7.03 10.09
N TYR A 211 21.79 7.80 10.85
CA TYR A 211 21.44 8.33 12.18
C TYR A 211 21.04 7.25 13.21
N LYS A 212 21.79 6.15 13.24
CA LYS A 212 21.51 4.97 14.09
C LYS A 212 21.65 5.27 15.58
N GLU A 213 22.48 6.24 15.95
CA GLU A 213 22.94 6.50 17.32
C GLU A 213 21.79 6.78 18.28
N GLN A 214 20.80 7.57 17.85
CA GLN A 214 19.64 7.90 18.66
C GLN A 214 18.81 6.65 18.99
N LEU A 215 18.60 5.77 18.01
CA LEU A 215 17.83 4.56 18.20
C LEU A 215 18.56 3.55 19.10
N HIS A 216 19.89 3.41 18.96
CA HIS A 216 20.69 2.62 19.89
C HIS A 216 20.60 3.16 21.34
N ALA A 217 20.59 4.47 21.53
CA ALA A 217 20.44 5.08 22.86
C ALA A 217 19.06 4.80 23.48
N ILE A 218 17.99 4.81 22.67
CA ILE A 218 16.64 4.43 23.10
C ILE A 218 16.61 2.94 23.48
N CYS A 219 17.14 2.06 22.63
CA CYS A 219 17.14 0.60 22.86
C CYS A 219 17.81 0.21 24.17
N LYS A 220 18.92 0.87 24.55
CA LYS A 220 19.61 0.61 25.83
C LYS A 220 18.71 0.79 27.07
N ASN A 221 17.66 1.60 26.98
CA ASN A 221 16.78 1.94 28.10
C ASN A 221 15.35 1.40 27.92
N THR A 222 15.09 0.65 26.85
CA THR A 222 13.75 0.19 26.45
C THR A 222 13.83 -1.31 26.15
N PRO A 223 13.58 -2.20 27.12
CA PRO A 223 13.70 -3.65 26.93
C PRO A 223 12.71 -4.22 25.90
N GLU A 224 11.63 -3.49 25.61
CA GLU A 224 10.66 -3.83 24.58
C GLU A 224 11.19 -3.61 23.15
N LEU A 225 12.31 -2.91 22.98
CA LEU A 225 12.89 -2.56 21.68
C LEU A 225 14.09 -3.46 21.35
N THR A 226 14.03 -4.17 20.22
CA THR A 226 15.14 -4.96 19.66
C THR A 226 15.62 -4.35 18.35
N LEU A 227 16.94 -4.18 18.19
CA LEU A 227 17.54 -3.74 16.94
C LEU A 227 18.08 -4.95 16.18
N LEU A 228 17.72 -5.05 14.89
CA LEU A 228 18.12 -6.11 13.99
C LEU A 228 19.17 -5.57 13.02
N ASP A 229 20.44 -5.81 13.32
CA ASP A 229 21.56 -5.29 12.53
C ASP A 229 21.76 -6.10 11.24
N ALA A 230 21.35 -5.50 10.11
CA ALA A 230 21.51 -6.04 8.75
C ALA A 230 21.19 -7.54 8.60
N PRO A 231 19.98 -8.00 8.98
CA PRO A 231 19.61 -9.41 8.85
C PRO A 231 19.66 -9.86 7.37
N LEU A 232 20.16 -11.07 7.12
CA LEU A 232 20.26 -11.63 5.75
C LEU A 232 18.89 -11.92 5.12
N SER A 233 17.86 -12.10 5.94
CA SER A 233 16.48 -12.36 5.54
C SER A 233 15.53 -11.76 6.57
N LEU A 234 14.38 -11.26 6.12
CA LEU A 234 13.31 -10.76 6.98
C LEU A 234 12.16 -11.75 7.18
N VAL A 235 12.24 -12.94 6.57
CA VAL A 235 11.18 -13.97 6.58
C VAL A 235 10.70 -14.28 7.99
N GLU A 236 11.60 -14.56 8.93
CA GLU A 236 11.23 -14.91 10.31
C GLU A 236 10.58 -13.74 11.07
N TYR A 237 10.97 -12.51 10.73
CA TYR A 237 10.43 -11.31 11.36
C TYR A 237 9.06 -10.97 10.79
N TYR A 238 8.84 -11.15 9.48
CA TYR A 238 7.52 -11.02 8.88
C TYR A 238 6.55 -12.08 9.43
N ALA A 239 6.98 -13.34 9.48
CA ALA A 239 6.20 -14.47 10.00
C ALA A 239 5.74 -14.29 11.46
N SER A 240 6.57 -13.64 12.28
CA SER A 240 6.32 -13.45 13.71
C SER A 240 5.74 -12.08 14.06
N SER A 241 5.61 -11.18 13.10
CA SER A 241 5.09 -9.82 13.32
C SER A 241 3.58 -9.76 13.13
N ASP A 242 2.90 -9.02 14.00
CA ASP A 242 1.46 -8.79 13.89
C ASP A 242 1.16 -7.51 13.09
N LEU A 243 2.09 -6.54 13.10
CA LEU A 243 1.96 -5.27 12.40
C LEU A 243 3.32 -4.83 11.85
N PHE A 244 3.35 -4.43 10.59
CA PHE A 244 4.49 -3.79 9.95
C PHE A 244 4.29 -2.26 9.88
N ILE A 245 5.33 -1.49 10.18
CA ILE A 245 5.34 -0.04 9.94
C ILE A 245 6.64 0.36 9.24
N GLY A 246 6.56 0.92 8.03
CA GLY A 246 7.79 1.18 7.30
C GLY A 246 7.67 1.54 5.83
N ALA A 247 8.82 1.54 5.17
CA ALA A 247 8.91 1.82 3.74
C ALA A 247 8.63 0.58 2.87
N LEU A 248 8.09 0.82 1.67
CA LEU A 248 7.86 -0.23 0.67
C LEU A 248 8.93 -0.18 -0.42
N GLY A 249 9.77 -1.20 -0.43
CA GLY A 249 10.63 -1.57 -1.56
C GLY A 249 10.28 -2.99 -2.00
N THR A 250 11.25 -3.90 -1.98
CA THR A 250 10.99 -5.35 -2.09
C THR A 250 10.03 -5.86 -1.02
N SER A 251 10.00 -5.19 0.15
CA SER A 251 9.08 -5.44 1.25
C SER A 251 7.60 -5.43 0.83
N LEU A 252 7.24 -4.75 -0.25
CA LEU A 252 5.90 -4.82 -0.85
C LEU A 252 5.46 -6.25 -1.12
N TYR A 253 6.31 -7.01 -1.82
CA TYR A 253 6.06 -8.39 -2.22
C TYR A 253 6.23 -9.34 -1.03
N GLU A 254 7.23 -9.10 -0.18
CA GLU A 254 7.49 -9.92 1.01
C GLU A 254 6.32 -9.88 1.99
N LEU A 255 5.79 -8.68 2.30
CA LEU A 255 4.61 -8.53 3.16
C LEU A 255 3.33 -9.06 2.49
N ALA A 256 3.27 -9.08 1.15
CA ALA A 256 2.15 -9.65 0.42
C ALA A 256 2.06 -11.18 0.61
N VAL A 257 3.19 -11.88 0.62
CA VAL A 257 3.26 -13.33 0.91
C VAL A 257 2.68 -13.64 2.29
N PHE A 258 3.11 -12.89 3.31
CA PHE A 258 2.72 -13.12 4.70
C PHE A 258 1.37 -12.50 5.09
N LYS A 259 0.80 -11.66 4.23
CA LYS A 259 -0.41 -10.86 4.51
C LYS A 259 -0.34 -10.08 5.83
N VAL A 260 0.85 -9.63 6.25
CA VAL A 260 1.02 -8.87 7.49
C VAL A 260 0.29 -7.52 7.36
N PRO A 261 -0.62 -7.17 8.30
CA PRO A 261 -1.16 -5.83 8.42
C PRO A 261 -0.05 -4.78 8.42
N SER A 262 -0.20 -3.72 7.62
CA SER A 262 0.90 -2.80 7.34
C SER A 262 0.45 -1.35 7.32
N ILE A 263 1.19 -0.46 7.99
CA ILE A 263 1.16 0.99 7.76
C ILE A 263 2.43 1.36 7.03
N THR A 264 2.28 1.88 5.82
CA THR A 264 3.41 2.07 4.92
C THR A 264 3.57 3.52 4.52
N PHE A 265 4.78 3.90 4.14
CA PHE A 265 5.07 5.24 3.65
C PHE A 265 6.24 5.26 2.68
N SER A 266 6.26 6.24 1.78
CA SER A 266 7.42 6.44 0.89
C SER A 266 8.48 7.30 1.59
N ILE A 267 9.76 6.97 1.38
CA ILE A 267 10.92 7.75 1.88
C ILE A 267 11.79 8.30 0.74
N ALA A 268 11.47 7.98 -0.51
CA ALA A 268 12.16 8.45 -1.70
C ALA A 268 11.18 8.53 -2.89
N GLU A 269 11.46 9.41 -3.86
CA GLU A 269 10.57 9.64 -5.02
C GLU A 269 10.33 8.38 -5.86
N ASN A 270 11.31 7.48 -5.93
CA ASN A 270 11.21 6.22 -6.67
C ASN A 270 10.31 5.17 -5.99
N GLN A 271 9.78 5.44 -4.79
CA GLN A 271 8.84 4.58 -4.07
C GLN A 271 7.37 5.01 -4.26
N HIS A 272 7.11 6.10 -4.98
CA HIS A 272 5.76 6.53 -5.28
C HIS A 272 5.05 5.52 -6.19
N ASN A 273 4.18 4.73 -5.58
CA ASN A 273 3.29 3.81 -6.28
C ASN A 273 1.87 4.37 -6.22
N SER A 274 1.06 4.09 -7.25
CA SER A 274 -0.37 4.37 -7.16
C SER A 274 -0.96 3.64 -5.96
N LEU A 275 -1.75 4.33 -5.16
CA LEU A 275 -2.42 3.74 -4.00
C LEU A 275 -3.27 2.52 -4.39
N SER A 276 -3.98 2.60 -5.52
CA SER A 276 -4.77 1.48 -6.04
C SER A 276 -3.92 0.25 -6.40
N HIS A 277 -2.65 0.44 -6.76
CA HIS A 277 -1.72 -0.67 -7.02
C HIS A 277 -1.28 -1.32 -5.70
N LEU A 278 -1.07 -0.53 -4.66
CA LEU A 278 -0.75 -1.02 -3.32
C LEU A 278 -1.94 -1.77 -2.69
N GLU A 279 -3.15 -1.25 -2.84
CA GLU A 279 -4.40 -1.88 -2.42
C GLU A 279 -4.62 -3.24 -3.10
N ALA A 280 -4.22 -3.39 -4.36
CA ALA A 280 -4.28 -4.67 -5.05
C ALA A 280 -3.44 -5.76 -4.35
N PHE A 281 -2.34 -5.38 -3.69
CA PHE A 281 -1.54 -6.25 -2.81
C PHE A 281 -2.02 -6.28 -1.35
N GLY A 282 -3.16 -5.65 -1.04
CA GLY A 282 -3.74 -5.53 0.30
C GLY A 282 -3.16 -4.39 1.15
N HIS A 283 -2.32 -3.50 0.60
CA HIS A 283 -1.63 -2.43 1.35
C HIS A 283 -2.46 -1.14 1.32
N PHE A 284 -3.56 -1.12 2.06
CA PHE A 284 -4.49 0.01 2.07
C PHE A 284 -4.00 1.24 2.85
N LEU A 285 -3.21 1.05 3.91
CA LEU A 285 -2.74 2.16 4.74
C LEU A 285 -1.36 2.61 4.24
N HIS A 286 -1.36 3.54 3.28
CA HIS A 286 -0.13 4.09 2.70
C HIS A 286 -0.11 5.62 2.72
N LEU A 287 0.98 6.19 3.23
CA LEU A 287 1.24 7.62 3.24
C LEU A 287 2.24 7.94 2.12
N ASP A 288 1.89 8.90 1.25
CA ASP A 288 2.76 9.28 0.13
C ASP A 288 4.11 9.85 0.62
N ASP A 289 4.13 10.42 1.82
CA ASP A 289 5.32 10.87 2.52
C ASP A 289 5.16 10.69 4.04
N ILE A 290 6.27 10.87 4.77
CA ILE A 290 6.22 10.94 6.22
C ILE A 290 7.20 11.97 6.78
N SER A 291 6.67 12.89 7.60
CA SER A 291 7.47 13.81 8.40
C SER A 291 7.70 13.28 9.82
N LEU A 292 8.71 13.82 10.51
CA LEU A 292 8.95 13.55 11.94
C LEU A 292 7.73 13.86 12.81
N LEU A 293 6.93 14.86 12.46
CA LEU A 293 5.70 15.20 13.17
C LEU A 293 4.62 14.13 12.98
N GLN A 294 4.41 13.68 11.74
CA GLN A 294 3.42 12.65 11.43
C GLN A 294 3.81 11.31 12.06
N ILE A 295 5.08 10.89 11.98
CA ILE A 295 5.50 9.62 12.57
C ILE A 295 5.41 9.65 14.12
N SER A 296 5.68 10.80 14.75
CA SER A 296 5.47 10.98 16.19
C SER A 296 3.98 10.87 16.54
N LYS A 297 3.10 11.52 15.76
CA LYS A 297 1.64 11.42 15.92
C LYS A 297 1.15 9.97 15.77
N LEU A 298 1.73 9.20 14.86
CA LEU A 298 1.43 7.77 14.73
C LEU A 298 1.85 7.01 16.00
N GLY A 299 3.04 7.29 16.56
CA GLY A 299 3.49 6.73 17.84
C GLY A 299 2.54 7.05 19.00
N GLU A 300 2.11 8.31 19.14
CA GLU A 300 1.15 8.74 20.17
C GLU A 300 -0.19 8.00 20.08
N LYS A 301 -0.61 7.65 18.86
CA LYS A 301 -1.89 7.02 18.56
C LYS A 301 -1.77 5.53 18.21
N LEU A 302 -0.62 4.91 18.43
CA LEU A 302 -0.36 3.54 18.00
C LEU A 302 -1.35 2.55 18.60
N ALA A 303 -1.79 2.77 19.85
CA ALA A 303 -2.79 1.93 20.51
C ALA A 303 -4.12 1.83 19.75
N LEU A 304 -4.52 2.90 19.07
CA LEU A 304 -5.75 2.94 18.26
C LEU A 304 -5.63 2.02 17.04
N ILE A 305 -4.48 2.04 16.37
CA ILE A 305 -4.18 1.16 15.24
C ILE A 305 -4.10 -0.30 15.70
N VAL A 306 -3.38 -0.56 16.79
CA VAL A 306 -3.22 -1.90 17.35
C VAL A 306 -4.57 -2.50 17.73
N ASN A 307 -5.46 -1.73 18.36
CA ASN A 307 -6.81 -2.19 18.69
C ASN A 307 -7.67 -2.47 17.45
N ALA A 308 -7.35 -1.86 16.31
CA ALA A 308 -8.01 -2.10 15.04
C ALA A 308 -7.40 -3.27 14.25
N LEU A 309 -6.42 -4.01 14.78
CA LEU A 309 -5.76 -5.10 14.06
C LEU A 309 -6.74 -6.10 13.41
N PRO A 310 -7.82 -6.58 14.07
CA PRO A 310 -8.74 -7.53 13.43
C PRO A 310 -9.37 -6.99 12.14
N ARG A 311 -9.58 -5.66 12.07
CA ARG A 311 -10.03 -4.98 10.85
C ARG A 311 -8.94 -4.95 9.79
N LEU A 312 -7.70 -4.64 10.18
CA LEU A 312 -6.56 -4.62 9.27
C LEU A 312 -6.25 -6.00 8.68
N VAL A 313 -6.36 -7.07 9.47
CA VAL A 313 -6.21 -8.46 8.98
C VAL A 313 -7.26 -8.75 7.90
N LYS A 314 -8.53 -8.40 8.15
CA LYS A 314 -9.58 -8.55 7.12
C LYS A 314 -9.32 -7.74 5.88
N MET A 315 -8.77 -6.52 6.00
CA MET A 315 -8.35 -5.73 4.83
C MET A 315 -7.25 -6.44 4.04
N ARG A 316 -6.28 -7.09 4.70
CA ARG A 316 -5.22 -7.85 4.02
C ARG A 316 -5.76 -9.02 3.21
N GLU A 317 -6.87 -9.62 3.63
CA GLU A 317 -7.54 -10.69 2.89
C GLU A 317 -8.19 -10.19 1.59
N GLN A 318 -8.44 -8.87 1.47
CA GLN A 318 -9.04 -8.22 0.30
C GLN A 318 -8.08 -8.02 -0.88
N SER A 319 -6.83 -8.48 -0.78
CA SER A 319 -5.87 -8.39 -1.89
C SER A 319 -6.39 -9.09 -3.15
N THR A 320 -6.40 -8.39 -4.28
CA THR A 320 -6.76 -8.95 -5.59
C THR A 320 -5.57 -9.58 -6.31
N LEU A 321 -4.35 -9.28 -5.87
CA LEU A 321 -3.12 -9.89 -6.35
C LEU A 321 -2.55 -10.84 -5.31
N LEU A 322 -2.00 -11.94 -5.80
CA LEU A 322 -1.31 -12.93 -5.00
C LEU A 322 0.19 -12.86 -5.28
N VAL A 323 0.97 -13.01 -4.22
CA VAL A 323 2.41 -13.20 -4.28
C VAL A 323 2.70 -14.47 -3.49
N ASP A 324 3.21 -15.50 -4.16
CA ASP A 324 3.43 -16.83 -3.59
C ASP A 324 4.91 -17.18 -3.37
N GLY A 325 5.80 -16.21 -3.61
CA GLY A 325 7.25 -16.41 -3.48
C GLY A 325 7.89 -17.26 -4.57
N ALA A 326 7.13 -17.76 -5.57
CA ALA A 326 7.66 -18.68 -6.57
C ALA A 326 8.33 -18.02 -7.78
N GLY A 327 8.49 -16.69 -7.78
CA GLY A 327 9.05 -15.96 -8.92
C GLY A 327 10.44 -16.44 -9.34
N VAL A 328 11.33 -16.73 -8.39
CA VAL A 328 12.66 -17.31 -8.69
C VAL A 328 12.54 -18.63 -9.47
N GLN A 329 11.67 -19.54 -9.02
CA GLN A 329 11.47 -20.83 -9.68
C GLN A 329 10.83 -20.66 -11.07
N ARG A 330 9.88 -19.71 -11.22
CA ARG A 330 9.27 -19.41 -12.52
C ARG A 330 10.30 -18.93 -13.53
N VAL A 331 11.13 -17.94 -13.16
CA VAL A 331 12.19 -17.43 -14.02
C VAL A 331 13.16 -18.56 -14.41
N ALA A 332 13.64 -19.32 -13.43
CA ALA A 332 14.57 -20.42 -13.71
C ALA A 332 13.94 -21.52 -14.60
N ASN A 333 12.65 -21.81 -14.44
CA ASN A 333 11.94 -22.80 -15.25
C ASN A 333 11.74 -22.32 -16.69
N ILE A 334 11.33 -21.07 -16.89
CA ILE A 334 11.20 -20.45 -18.23
C ILE A 334 12.53 -20.56 -18.99
N LEU A 335 13.62 -20.10 -18.37
CA LEU A 335 14.94 -20.11 -19.00
C LEU A 335 15.43 -21.53 -19.32
N THR A 336 15.02 -22.53 -18.54
CA THR A 336 15.43 -23.93 -18.74
C THR A 336 14.43 -24.77 -19.54
N GLY A 337 13.37 -24.15 -20.08
CA GLY A 337 12.34 -24.84 -20.88
C GLY A 337 11.43 -25.78 -20.07
N ILE A 338 11.40 -25.64 -18.75
CA ILE A 338 10.52 -26.39 -17.85
C ILE A 338 9.17 -25.66 -17.79
N LYS A 339 8.06 -26.40 -17.95
CA LYS A 339 6.72 -25.81 -17.81
C LYS A 339 6.53 -25.21 -16.41
N TYR A 340 6.03 -23.99 -16.34
CA TYR A 340 5.66 -23.33 -15.08
C TYR A 340 4.14 -23.10 -15.01
N GLN A 341 3.64 -22.86 -13.81
CA GLN A 341 2.27 -22.40 -13.58
C GLN A 341 2.31 -20.96 -13.02
N PRO A 342 1.44 -20.06 -13.52
CA PRO A 342 1.27 -18.74 -12.93
C PRO A 342 0.77 -18.87 -11.49
N SER A 343 0.79 -17.79 -10.71
CA SER A 343 0.17 -17.85 -9.39
C SER A 343 -1.33 -18.15 -9.55
N VAL A 344 -1.82 -19.17 -8.86
CA VAL A 344 -3.24 -19.51 -8.83
C VAL A 344 -3.67 -19.54 -7.39
N GLY A 345 -4.48 -18.58 -7.00
CA GLY A 345 -5.25 -18.67 -5.77
C GLY A 345 -6.63 -18.06 -5.98
N PRO A 346 -7.58 -18.38 -5.10
CA PRO A 346 -8.91 -17.85 -5.21
C PRO A 346 -8.85 -16.33 -5.10
N LEU A 347 -9.30 -15.63 -6.15
CA LEU A 347 -9.77 -14.26 -5.99
C LEU A 347 -10.93 -14.33 -4.99
N GLN A 348 -10.72 -13.88 -3.77
CA GLN A 348 -11.81 -13.78 -2.81
C GLN A 348 -12.77 -12.68 -3.28
N SER A 349 -13.91 -13.08 -3.82
CA SER A 349 -15.01 -12.15 -4.07
C SER A 349 -15.75 -11.93 -2.76
N TYR A 350 -15.65 -10.72 -2.21
CA TYR A 350 -16.48 -10.32 -1.08
C TYR A 350 -17.90 -10.09 -1.57
N VAL A 351 -18.84 -10.86 -1.01
CA VAL A 351 -20.27 -10.64 -1.27
C VAL A 351 -20.72 -9.54 -0.32
N HIS A 352 -21.04 -8.37 -0.85
CA HIS A 352 -21.65 -7.31 -0.08
C HIS A 352 -23.18 -7.47 -0.08
N GLU A 353 -23.81 -7.18 1.05
CA GLU A 353 -25.26 -7.07 1.11
C GLU A 353 -25.68 -5.71 0.54
N TYR A 354 -26.38 -5.76 -0.60
CA TYR A 354 -26.88 -4.57 -1.29
C TYR A 354 -28.37 -4.37 -1.03
N GLN A 355 -28.76 -3.15 -0.70
CA GLN A 355 -30.13 -2.69 -0.76
C GLN A 355 -30.34 -1.93 -2.07
N TRP A 356 -31.25 -2.41 -2.91
CA TRP A 356 -31.55 -1.78 -4.20
C TRP A 356 -32.61 -0.69 -4.03
N LEU A 357 -32.27 0.54 -4.40
CA LEU A 357 -33.22 1.67 -4.43
C LEU A 357 -33.95 1.78 -5.78
N SER A 358 -33.33 1.23 -6.83
CA SER A 358 -33.91 1.10 -8.17
C SER A 358 -33.23 -0.03 -8.93
N SER A 359 -33.57 -0.23 -10.20
CA SER A 359 -32.89 -1.23 -11.06
C SER A 359 -31.41 -0.91 -11.34
N SER A 360 -30.96 0.32 -11.07
CA SER A 360 -29.58 0.75 -11.33
C SER A 360 -28.88 1.34 -10.12
N ILE A 361 -29.60 1.61 -9.03
CA ILE A 361 -29.05 2.27 -7.83
C ILE A 361 -29.13 1.32 -6.66
N SER A 362 -28.01 1.13 -5.98
CA SER A 362 -27.91 0.33 -4.76
C SER A 362 -27.17 1.08 -3.66
N VAL A 363 -27.39 0.62 -2.44
CA VAL A 363 -26.72 1.09 -1.24
C VAL A 363 -26.15 -0.10 -0.49
N ARG A 364 -24.93 0.04 0.02
CA ARG A 364 -24.29 -0.94 0.90
C ARG A 364 -23.58 -0.23 2.06
N PRO A 365 -23.37 -0.89 3.21
CA PRO A 365 -22.48 -0.36 4.24
C PRO A 365 -21.07 -0.10 3.68
N VAL A 366 -20.42 0.93 4.21
CA VAL A 366 -18.98 1.15 4.04
C VAL A 366 -18.22 0.06 4.78
N PHE A 367 -17.18 -0.47 4.17
CA PHE A 367 -16.21 -1.38 4.80
C PHE A 367 -14.81 -0.81 4.73
N ASP A 368 -13.86 -1.44 5.41
CA ASP A 368 -12.52 -0.87 5.59
C ASP A 368 -11.75 -0.64 4.28
N GLY A 369 -11.96 -1.45 3.25
CA GLY A 369 -11.40 -1.23 1.92
C GLY A 369 -11.86 0.06 1.24
N ASP A 370 -12.99 0.66 1.64
CA ASP A 370 -13.44 1.97 1.13
C ASP A 370 -12.64 3.15 1.73
N VAL A 371 -11.71 2.92 2.66
CA VAL A 371 -11.04 3.97 3.44
C VAL A 371 -10.43 5.07 2.58
N ASN A 372 -9.78 4.71 1.47
CA ASN A 372 -9.08 5.66 0.62
C ASN A 372 -10.02 6.37 -0.37
N ASP A 373 -10.94 5.65 -0.99
CA ASP A 373 -11.93 6.24 -1.88
C ASP A 373 -12.90 7.17 -1.15
N TYR A 374 -13.25 6.84 0.10
CA TYR A 374 -14.02 7.71 0.98
C TYR A 374 -13.28 9.02 1.24
N LEU A 375 -11.97 8.96 1.54
CA LEU A 375 -11.15 10.16 1.74
C LEU A 375 -11.04 10.99 0.46
N ALA A 376 -10.76 10.33 -0.67
CA ALA A 376 -10.64 10.98 -1.97
C ALA A 376 -11.93 11.72 -2.33
N ALA A 377 -13.09 11.08 -2.14
CA ALA A 377 -14.40 11.68 -2.31
C ALA A 377 -14.62 12.86 -1.36
N ARG A 378 -14.33 12.70 -0.05
CA ARG A 378 -14.48 13.77 0.94
C ARG A 378 -13.61 14.99 0.59
N ASN A 379 -12.37 14.78 0.15
CA ASN A 379 -11.39 15.82 -0.14
C ASN A 379 -11.60 16.50 -1.50
N LYS A 380 -12.56 16.05 -2.33
CA LYS A 380 -12.86 16.72 -3.59
C LYS A 380 -13.17 18.20 -3.35
N PRO A 381 -12.61 19.14 -4.15
CA PRO A 381 -12.83 20.58 -3.95
C PRO A 381 -14.32 20.99 -3.93
N ASN A 382 -15.16 20.35 -4.74
CA ASN A 382 -16.59 20.65 -4.79
C ASN A 382 -17.33 20.21 -3.51
N ASN A 383 -16.83 19.18 -2.83
CA ASN A 383 -17.37 18.71 -1.55
C ASN A 383 -16.85 19.59 -0.40
N ALA A 384 -15.53 19.81 -0.35
CA ALA A 384 -14.87 20.49 0.77
C ALA A 384 -15.32 21.96 0.94
N LYS A 385 -15.50 22.71 -0.15
CA LYS A 385 -15.83 24.16 -0.13
C LYS A 385 -17.10 24.53 0.65
N ARG A 386 -18.02 23.58 0.85
CA ARG A 386 -19.34 23.84 1.47
C ARG A 386 -19.56 23.02 2.75
N MET A 387 -18.51 22.39 3.27
CA MET A 387 -18.51 21.68 4.55
C MET A 387 -18.06 22.59 5.69
N THR A 388 -18.35 22.18 6.94
CA THR A 388 -17.86 22.85 8.15
C THR A 388 -16.35 22.70 8.36
N VAL A 389 -15.71 21.79 7.62
CA VAL A 389 -14.26 21.64 7.53
C VAL A 389 -13.88 21.68 6.05
N THR A 390 -13.30 22.79 5.62
CA THR A 390 -12.95 23.06 4.21
C THR A 390 -11.57 22.55 3.84
N GLU A 391 -10.66 22.44 4.81
CA GLU A 391 -9.31 21.99 4.55
C GLU A 391 -9.29 20.49 4.16
N PRO A 392 -8.46 20.09 3.18
CA PRO A 392 -8.17 18.70 2.89
C PRO A 392 -7.68 17.97 4.16
N ILE A 393 -8.16 16.76 4.39
CA ILE A 393 -7.69 15.91 5.48
C ILE A 393 -6.52 15.08 4.94
N ASP A 394 -5.38 15.12 5.63
CA ASP A 394 -4.24 14.25 5.32
C ASP A 394 -4.55 12.78 5.66
N ARG A 395 -3.89 11.85 4.96
CA ARG A 395 -4.18 10.41 5.09
C ARG A 395 -3.95 9.88 6.51
N LEU A 396 -2.90 10.31 7.21
CA LEU A 396 -2.66 9.83 8.57
C LEU A 396 -3.79 10.27 9.50
N THR A 397 -4.21 11.53 9.43
CA THR A 397 -5.36 12.01 10.20
C THR A 397 -6.63 11.25 9.84
N HIS A 398 -6.85 10.95 8.55
CA HIS A 398 -7.98 10.16 8.10
C HIS A 398 -7.97 8.73 8.65
N TYR A 399 -6.85 8.02 8.57
CA TYR A 399 -6.73 6.65 9.09
C TYR A 399 -6.96 6.59 10.60
N LEU A 400 -6.39 7.54 11.35
CA LEU A 400 -6.63 7.65 12.79
C LEU A 400 -8.10 7.94 13.11
N TRP A 401 -8.78 8.76 12.29
CA TRP A 401 -10.23 8.97 12.42
C TRP A 401 -11.02 7.71 12.05
N TRP A 402 -10.65 7.02 10.96
CA TRP A 402 -11.34 5.86 10.41
C TRP A 402 -11.49 4.71 11.42
N PHE A 403 -10.44 4.47 12.21
CA PHE A 403 -10.44 3.42 13.22
C PHE A 403 -10.94 3.88 14.60
N ASN A 404 -11.31 5.15 14.76
CA ASN A 404 -11.78 5.74 16.03
C ASN A 404 -13.08 6.54 15.88
N ASN A 405 -13.93 6.13 14.94
CA ASN A 405 -15.25 6.70 14.78
C ASN A 405 -16.30 5.58 14.76
N ASN A 406 -17.52 5.93 15.20
CA ASN A 406 -18.68 5.05 15.19
C ASN A 406 -19.73 5.60 14.21
N ARG A 407 -19.28 6.08 13.04
CA ARG A 407 -20.18 6.67 12.04
C ARG A 407 -20.77 5.57 11.18
N ASN A 408 -22.09 5.48 11.12
CA ASN A 408 -22.76 4.63 10.15
C ASN A 408 -22.64 5.31 8.78
N SER A 409 -21.85 4.70 7.89
CA SER A 409 -21.56 5.22 6.56
C SER A 409 -21.93 4.17 5.52
N TYR A 410 -22.41 4.64 4.38
CA TYR A 410 -22.94 3.82 3.31
C TYR A 410 -22.42 4.34 1.97
N VAL A 411 -22.16 3.41 1.07
CA VAL A 411 -21.78 3.66 -0.31
C VAL A 411 -23.03 3.57 -1.17
N VAL A 412 -23.23 4.58 -2.01
CA VAL A 412 -24.27 4.58 -3.04
C VAL A 412 -23.62 4.30 -4.37
N GLU A 413 -24.09 3.27 -5.06
CA GLU A 413 -23.59 2.85 -6.36
C GLU A 413 -24.66 2.99 -7.44
N GLN A 414 -24.24 3.42 -8.63
CA GLN A 414 -25.06 3.41 -9.83
C GLN A 414 -24.39 2.53 -10.90
N ASN A 415 -25.05 1.46 -11.32
CA ASN A 415 -24.51 0.46 -12.25
C ASN A 415 -23.13 -0.07 -11.81
N GLY A 416 -22.96 -0.33 -10.50
CA GLY A 416 -21.71 -0.80 -9.90
C GLY A 416 -20.61 0.26 -9.75
N LYS A 417 -20.88 1.54 -10.06
CA LYS A 417 -19.93 2.64 -9.84
C LYS A 417 -20.33 3.44 -8.61
N VAL A 418 -19.38 3.70 -7.72
CA VAL A 418 -19.58 4.53 -6.53
C VAL A 418 -19.87 5.98 -6.93
N ILE A 419 -21.06 6.49 -6.58
CA ILE A 419 -21.49 7.85 -6.94
C ILE A 419 -21.53 8.79 -5.72
N ALA A 420 -21.79 8.28 -4.52
CA ALA A 420 -21.86 9.07 -3.32
C ALA A 420 -21.57 8.23 -2.06
N TYR A 421 -21.18 8.93 -1.00
CA TYR A 421 -21.14 8.40 0.36
C TYR A 421 -22.16 9.14 1.21
N VAL A 422 -22.91 8.39 2.00
CA VAL A 422 -23.96 8.90 2.89
C VAL A 422 -23.66 8.41 4.29
N TRP A 423 -23.85 9.26 5.29
CA TRP A 423 -23.61 8.88 6.67
C TRP A 423 -24.61 9.51 7.62
N HIS A 424 -24.86 8.83 8.74
CA HIS A 424 -25.68 9.32 9.84
C HIS A 424 -25.16 8.82 11.18
N GLN A 425 -25.50 9.51 12.25
CA GLN A 425 -25.20 9.17 13.64
C GLN A 425 -26.36 9.57 14.55
N ILE A 426 -26.49 8.84 15.65
CA ILE A 426 -27.46 9.13 16.71
C ILE A 426 -26.74 9.88 17.82
N TYR A 427 -27.42 10.86 18.39
CA TYR A 427 -26.98 11.62 19.54
C TYR A 427 -28.14 11.71 20.53
N GLN A 428 -27.88 11.37 21.80
CA GLN A 428 -28.87 11.45 22.86
C GLN A 428 -28.54 12.61 23.79
N CYS A 429 -29.52 13.47 24.07
CA CYS A 429 -29.37 14.62 24.94
C CYS A 429 -30.72 14.96 25.58
N ASP A 430 -30.71 15.21 26.89
CA ASP A 430 -31.89 15.58 27.69
C ASP A 430 -33.11 14.65 27.51
N GLY A 431 -32.86 13.36 27.33
CA GLY A 431 -33.90 12.33 27.15
C GLY A 431 -34.53 12.29 25.76
N ALA A 432 -34.04 13.10 24.81
CA ALA A 432 -34.43 13.07 23.41
C ALA A 432 -33.35 12.41 22.53
N GLU A 433 -33.79 11.80 21.44
CA GLU A 433 -32.93 11.24 20.41
C GLU A 433 -32.84 12.18 19.21
N TYR A 434 -31.63 12.39 18.73
CA TYR A 434 -31.33 13.22 17.58
C TYR A 434 -30.56 12.41 16.56
N LEU A 435 -30.94 12.53 15.30
CA LEU A 435 -30.18 12.05 14.16
C LEU A 435 -29.50 13.23 13.48
N TYR A 436 -28.27 13.03 13.06
CA TYR A 436 -27.58 13.98 12.20
C TYR A 436 -26.73 13.22 11.19
N GLY A 437 -26.53 13.82 10.03
CA GLY A 437 -25.87 13.14 8.94
C GLY A 437 -25.53 14.06 7.80
N GLY A 438 -25.03 13.47 6.73
CA GLY A 438 -24.72 14.17 5.50
C GLY A 438 -24.30 13.21 4.41
N TRP A 439 -23.94 13.79 3.28
CA TRP A 439 -23.46 13.04 2.13
C TRP A 439 -22.50 13.88 1.31
N PHE A 440 -21.72 13.22 0.46
CA PHE A 440 -20.81 13.86 -0.48
C PHE A 440 -20.61 12.96 -1.70
N THR A 441 -20.29 13.56 -2.86
CA THR A 441 -20.20 12.82 -4.11
C THR A 441 -18.83 12.15 -4.27
N ALA A 442 -18.81 10.95 -4.82
CA ALA A 442 -17.59 10.21 -5.15
C ALA A 442 -17.15 10.42 -6.60
N GLY A 443 -18.07 10.84 -7.49
CA GLY A 443 -17.85 11.04 -8.92
C GLY A 443 -18.19 12.46 -9.38
N GLU A 444 -18.97 12.54 -10.45
CA GLU A 444 -19.61 13.78 -10.95
C GLU A 444 -20.71 14.28 -10.02
N GLU A 445 -21.35 15.39 -10.37
CA GLU A 445 -22.52 15.88 -9.63
C GLU A 445 -23.66 14.85 -9.68
N VAL A 446 -24.24 14.55 -8.52
CA VAL A 446 -25.39 13.65 -8.43
C VAL A 446 -26.66 14.41 -8.84
N PRO A 447 -27.40 13.93 -9.86
CA PRO A 447 -28.65 14.55 -10.30
C PRO A 447 -29.69 14.64 -9.16
N PHE A 448 -30.55 15.66 -9.23
CA PHE A 448 -31.54 15.95 -8.18
C PHE A 448 -32.44 14.74 -7.84
N ASN A 449 -32.90 14.00 -8.84
CA ASN A 449 -33.74 12.81 -8.63
C ASN A 449 -33.00 11.69 -7.89
N ILE A 450 -31.69 11.52 -8.14
CA ILE A 450 -30.88 10.53 -7.42
C ILE A 450 -30.61 11.02 -6.00
N ALA A 451 -30.28 12.30 -5.81
CA ALA A 451 -30.10 12.88 -4.47
C ALA A 451 -31.38 12.80 -3.61
N MET A 452 -32.57 12.97 -4.23
CA MET A 452 -33.86 12.73 -3.58
C MET A 452 -34.02 11.27 -3.15
N LEU A 453 -33.74 10.32 -4.04
CA LEU A 453 -33.85 8.89 -3.74
C LEU A 453 -32.95 8.49 -2.58
N ILE A 454 -31.70 8.99 -2.57
CA ILE A 454 -30.73 8.77 -1.51
C ILE A 454 -31.22 9.34 -0.17
N LEU A 455 -31.68 10.59 -0.15
CA LEU A 455 -32.13 11.23 1.08
C LEU A 455 -33.41 10.58 1.61
N GLN A 456 -34.35 10.23 0.72
CA GLN A 456 -35.57 9.51 1.08
C GLN A 456 -35.23 8.17 1.73
N TRP A 457 -34.37 7.36 1.09
CA TRP A 457 -33.88 6.11 1.68
C TRP A 457 -33.25 6.34 3.06
N GLN A 458 -32.40 7.36 3.22
CA GLN A 458 -31.75 7.64 4.49
C GLN A 458 -32.75 8.01 5.59
N LEU A 459 -33.79 8.78 5.25
CA LEU A 459 -34.85 9.16 6.19
C LEU A 459 -35.69 7.94 6.59
N ASP A 460 -36.11 7.12 5.62
CA ASP A 460 -36.92 5.92 5.87
C ASP A 460 -36.15 4.90 6.71
N PHE A 461 -34.91 4.58 6.31
CA PHE A 461 -34.04 3.64 7.02
C PHE A 461 -33.80 4.08 8.47
N CYS A 462 -33.51 5.36 8.69
CA CYS A 462 -33.31 5.85 10.04
C CYS A 462 -34.62 5.99 10.83
N GLY A 463 -35.74 6.28 10.18
CA GLY A 463 -37.06 6.34 10.81
C GLY A 463 -37.52 4.98 11.32
N GLU A 464 -37.23 3.90 10.59
CA GLU A 464 -37.49 2.53 11.05
C GLU A 464 -36.66 2.16 12.29
N LEU A 465 -35.37 2.54 12.31
CA LEU A 465 -34.47 2.24 13.42
C LEU A 465 -34.67 3.17 14.63
N HIS A 466 -35.03 4.42 14.39
CA HIS A 466 -35.16 5.48 15.39
C HIS A 466 -36.44 6.31 15.19
N PRO A 467 -37.62 5.72 15.37
CA PRO A 467 -38.91 6.33 15.03
C PRO A 467 -39.26 7.57 15.84
N LYS A 468 -38.50 7.88 16.90
CA LYS A 468 -38.71 9.06 17.77
C LYS A 468 -37.64 10.13 17.61
N ALA A 469 -36.65 9.90 16.75
CA ALA A 469 -35.50 10.78 16.65
C ALA A 469 -35.78 12.01 15.77
N TYR A 470 -35.38 13.18 16.25
CA TYR A 470 -35.42 14.41 15.47
C TYR A 470 -34.19 14.48 14.58
N TRP A 471 -34.38 14.81 13.30
CA TRP A 471 -33.26 15.02 12.38
C TRP A 471 -32.73 16.45 12.50
N LEU A 472 -31.43 16.61 12.64
CA LEU A 472 -30.71 17.89 12.74
C LEU A 472 -29.64 17.97 11.65
N ALA A 473 -29.53 19.13 10.99
CA ALA A 473 -28.49 19.36 10.00
C ALA A 473 -28.07 20.83 9.91
N VAL A 474 -26.88 21.05 9.36
CA VAL A 474 -26.41 22.37 8.93
C VAL A 474 -26.17 22.36 7.43
N ILE A 475 -26.67 23.38 6.72
CA ILE A 475 -26.55 23.47 5.27
C ILE A 475 -26.01 24.85 4.89
N HIS A 476 -24.93 24.89 4.13
CA HIS A 476 -24.37 26.16 3.66
C HIS A 476 -25.40 26.96 2.85
N LYS A 477 -25.56 28.26 3.14
CA LYS A 477 -26.60 29.13 2.55
C LYS A 477 -26.52 29.21 1.02
N GLU A 478 -25.30 29.12 0.47
CA GLU A 478 -25.09 29.16 -0.97
C GLU A 478 -25.37 27.82 -1.68
N ASN A 479 -25.55 26.72 -0.93
CA ASN A 479 -25.86 25.43 -1.51
C ASN A 479 -27.36 25.33 -1.86
N LYS A 480 -27.79 26.05 -2.89
CA LYS A 480 -29.19 26.13 -3.31
C LYS A 480 -29.81 24.76 -3.57
N PHE A 481 -29.03 23.84 -4.15
CA PHE A 481 -29.44 22.46 -4.42
C PHE A 481 -29.81 21.72 -3.13
N VAL A 482 -28.91 21.66 -2.14
CA VAL A 482 -29.14 20.93 -0.89
C VAL A 482 -30.22 21.61 -0.03
N ASN A 483 -30.31 22.95 -0.05
CA ASN A 483 -31.37 23.69 0.64
C ASN A 483 -32.76 23.44 0.02
N LEU A 484 -32.86 23.29 -1.30
CA LEU A 484 -34.12 22.94 -1.95
C LEU A 484 -34.51 21.49 -1.65
N LEU A 485 -33.55 20.57 -1.74
CA LEU A 485 -33.72 19.15 -1.45
C LEU A 485 -34.25 18.93 -0.03
N ASN A 486 -33.61 19.51 0.98
CA ASN A 486 -34.02 19.34 2.38
C ASN A 486 -35.41 19.93 2.67
N ARG A 487 -35.73 21.11 2.10
CA ARG A 487 -37.08 21.68 2.22
C ARG A 487 -38.15 20.78 1.60
N TYR A 488 -37.85 20.15 0.46
CA TYR A 488 -38.76 19.20 -0.18
C TYR A 488 -39.00 17.96 0.71
N MET A 489 -37.98 17.51 1.45
CA MET A 489 -38.07 16.38 2.39
C MET A 489 -38.60 16.75 3.79
N GLY A 490 -39.15 17.96 3.96
CA GLY A 490 -39.81 18.38 5.20
C GLY A 490 -38.89 18.96 6.28
N PHE A 491 -37.64 19.28 5.95
CA PHE A 491 -36.79 20.04 6.88
C PHE A 491 -37.23 21.50 6.95
N ILE A 492 -37.30 22.01 8.19
CA ILE A 492 -37.63 23.39 8.52
C ILE A 492 -36.46 24.06 9.26
N GLU A 493 -36.47 25.39 9.35
CA GLU A 493 -35.45 26.12 10.12
C GLU A 493 -35.57 25.80 11.62
N SER A 494 -34.44 25.53 12.27
CA SER A 494 -34.38 25.33 13.72
C SER A 494 -34.57 26.69 14.42
N PRO A 495 -35.61 26.86 15.27
CA PRO A 495 -35.87 28.13 15.92
C PRO A 495 -34.68 28.60 16.78
N LEU A 496 -34.25 29.85 16.60
CA LEU A 496 -33.19 30.45 17.42
C LEU A 496 -33.55 30.37 18.91
N GLY A 497 -32.60 29.89 19.73
CA GLY A 497 -32.79 29.71 21.17
C GLY A 497 -33.58 28.46 21.58
N SER A 498 -34.01 27.61 20.64
CA SER A 498 -34.57 26.28 20.95
C SER A 498 -33.48 25.28 21.35
N SER A 499 -33.88 24.21 22.05
CA SER A 499 -32.99 23.07 22.32
C SER A 499 -32.44 22.46 21.04
N PHE A 500 -33.22 22.39 19.96
CA PHE A 500 -32.76 21.90 18.65
C PHE A 500 -31.59 22.72 18.10
N HIS A 501 -31.67 24.05 18.19
CA HIS A 501 -30.60 24.93 17.73
C HIS A 501 -29.33 24.74 18.55
N THR A 502 -29.45 24.66 19.88
CA THR A 502 -28.32 24.41 20.79
C THR A 502 -27.67 23.05 20.54
N VAL A 503 -28.46 21.98 20.42
CA VAL A 503 -27.95 20.63 20.13
C VAL A 503 -27.27 20.61 18.77
N THR A 504 -27.87 21.23 17.74
CA THR A 504 -27.26 21.33 16.40
C THR A 504 -25.92 22.07 16.45
N GLN A 505 -25.81 23.17 17.19
CA GLN A 505 -24.56 23.92 17.34
C GLN A 505 -23.47 23.09 18.04
N ASN A 506 -23.85 22.26 19.02
CA ASN A 506 -22.92 21.35 19.70
C ASN A 506 -22.42 20.24 18.77
N LEU A 507 -23.31 19.70 17.91
CA LEU A 507 -22.96 18.69 16.91
C LEU A 507 -22.10 19.26 15.77
N PHE A 508 -22.32 20.51 15.41
CA PHE A 508 -21.61 21.22 14.34
C PHE A 508 -20.92 22.48 14.87
N PRO A 509 -19.90 22.37 15.73
CA PRO A 509 -19.30 23.51 16.43
C PRO A 509 -18.61 24.52 15.50
N LYS A 510 -18.30 24.11 14.26
CA LYS A 510 -17.70 24.96 13.22
C LYS A 510 -18.72 25.59 12.28
N ALA A 511 -20.01 25.27 12.40
CA ALA A 511 -21.04 25.93 11.62
C ALA A 511 -21.25 27.36 12.16
N ASP A 512 -21.07 28.34 11.28
CA ASP A 512 -21.21 29.76 11.59
C ASP A 512 -22.45 30.37 10.88
N LYS A 513 -22.50 31.70 10.82
CA LYS A 513 -23.59 32.46 10.16
C LYS A 513 -23.78 32.15 8.67
N GLN A 514 -22.85 31.44 8.02
CA GLN A 514 -22.95 31.03 6.62
C GLN A 514 -23.81 29.77 6.45
N PHE A 515 -24.18 29.11 7.54
CA PHE A 515 -25.00 27.90 7.54
C PHE A 515 -26.43 28.18 7.99
N ASN A 516 -27.38 27.47 7.39
CA ASN A 516 -28.74 27.32 7.87
C ASN A 516 -28.78 26.14 8.83
N PHE A 517 -29.40 26.34 9.99
CA PHE A 517 -29.64 25.29 10.97
C PHE A 517 -31.04 24.76 10.72
N VAL A 518 -31.17 23.48 10.38
CA VAL A 518 -32.45 22.89 9.99
C VAL A 518 -32.75 21.64 10.81
N MET A 519 -34.04 21.38 10.99
CA MET A 519 -34.55 20.21 11.68
C MET A 519 -35.71 19.56 10.94
N ARG A 520 -35.96 18.27 11.18
CA ARG A 520 -37.15 17.53 10.72
C ARG A 520 -37.72 16.72 11.88
N TYR A 521 -39.04 16.73 12.03
CA TYR A 521 -39.75 15.92 13.02
C TYR A 521 -39.71 14.44 12.65
N PRO A 522 -39.83 13.51 13.63
CA PRO A 522 -40.08 12.11 13.33
C PRO A 522 -41.38 11.96 12.53
N ASP A 523 -41.47 10.91 11.72
CA ASP A 523 -42.71 10.58 11.00
C ASP A 523 -43.78 10.12 12.01
N GLU A 524 -45.01 10.67 11.88
CA GLU A 524 -46.14 10.44 12.81
C GLU A 524 -46.74 9.03 12.76
#